data_AF-A0A7S1GVL7-F1
#
_entry.id   AF-A0A7S1GVL7-F1
#
_cell.length_a   1.000
_cell.length_b   1.000
_cell.length_c   1.000
_cell.angle_alpha   90.00
_cell.angle_beta   90.00
_cell.angle_gamma   90.00
#
_symmetry.space_group_name_H-M   'P 1'
#
loop_
_entity.id
_entity.type
_entity.pdbx_description
1 polymer ?
#
loop_
_entity_poly.entity_id
_entity_poly.type
_entity_poly.pdbx_seq_one_letter_code
_entity_poly.pdbx_strand_id
1 'polypeptide(L)'
;DADQKGWGGKLVMLGHGWFMLIIISAYTANLASFLTISQTAPTISSYQDIATSEGKYKLALPKGQSQESFLEFEKGHYGHVFDVIWLETWEECMDAVRNGTVDATFEDEPVVQYYLTTTIDDPCALVTVGKPFNPVGYGFAFADDSLDFIPYSRAIVRLQELGILTRLARNYSIGPNGPAPGAGCSQGNSQSFYIDEMWGLMILVGCIA
;
A
#
# COMPACT_ATOMS: atom_id res chain seq x y z
N ASP A 1 21.59 51.12 -16.54
CA ASP A 1 20.83 52.39 -16.53
C ASP A 1 19.33 52.16 -16.48
N ALA A 2 18.74 52.24 -15.28
CA ALA A 2 17.30 52.43 -15.10
C ALA A 2 17.08 53.19 -13.78
N ASP A 3 17.68 54.37 -13.65
CA ASP A 3 17.44 55.27 -12.52
C ASP A 3 16.13 56.04 -12.75
N GLN A 4 14.99 55.36 -12.54
CA GLN A 4 13.68 56.02 -12.55
C GLN A 4 13.48 56.80 -11.24
N LYS A 5 13.95 58.04 -11.23
CA LYS A 5 13.81 58.99 -10.10
C LYS A 5 12.37 59.46 -9.81
N GLY A 6 11.36 59.05 -10.59
CA GLY A 6 9.95 59.46 -10.44
C GLY A 6 9.09 58.50 -9.61
N TRP A 7 8.16 59.03 -8.81
CA TRP A 7 7.23 58.24 -7.97
C TRP A 7 6.44 57.18 -8.75
N GLY A 8 6.02 57.49 -9.98
CA GLY A 8 5.36 56.51 -10.87
C GLY A 8 6.25 55.36 -11.32
N GLY A 9 7.56 55.61 -11.55
CA GLY A 9 8.52 54.54 -11.87
C GLY A 9 8.73 53.58 -10.71
N LYS A 10 8.77 54.10 -9.48
CA LYS A 10 8.81 53.26 -8.27
C LYS A 10 7.58 52.37 -8.13
N LEU A 11 6.39 52.88 -8.46
CA LEU A 11 5.14 52.10 -8.43
C LEU A 11 5.16 50.98 -9.47
N VAL A 12 5.64 51.26 -10.68
CA VAL A 12 5.79 50.24 -11.75
C VAL A 12 6.80 49.17 -11.36
N MET A 13 7.94 49.55 -10.78
CA MET A 13 8.95 48.60 -10.31
C MET A 13 8.43 47.73 -9.15
N LEU A 14 7.66 48.31 -8.22
CA LEU A 14 7.01 47.56 -7.14
C LEU A 14 5.96 46.57 -7.70
N GLY A 15 5.15 47.00 -8.66
CA GLY A 15 4.17 46.15 -9.32
C GLY A 15 4.82 45.01 -10.12
N HIS A 16 5.90 45.31 -10.85
CA HIS A 16 6.67 44.31 -11.60
C HIS A 16 7.35 43.29 -10.68
N GLY A 17 7.97 43.75 -9.59
CA GLY A 17 8.59 42.87 -8.59
C GLY A 17 7.55 41.95 -7.93
N TRP A 18 6.38 42.49 -7.57
CA TRP A 18 5.28 41.70 -7.02
C TRP A 18 4.75 40.65 -8.02
N PHE A 19 4.62 41.02 -9.30
CA PHE A 19 4.21 40.09 -10.35
C PHE A 19 5.23 38.97 -10.57
N MET A 20 6.53 39.29 -10.61
CA MET A 20 7.59 38.28 -10.72
C MET A 20 7.65 37.34 -9.52
N LEU A 21 7.40 37.84 -8.30
CA LEU A 21 7.28 37.00 -7.11
C LEU A 21 6.13 36.01 -7.21
N ILE A 22 4.99 36.40 -7.79
CA ILE A 22 3.86 35.48 -8.02
C ILE A 22 4.26 34.37 -9.00
N ILE A 23 4.98 34.69 -10.08
CA ILE A 23 5.40 33.68 -11.05
C ILE A 23 6.38 32.67 -10.43
N ILE A 24 7.41 33.16 -9.73
CA ILE A 24 8.41 32.30 -9.10
C ILE A 24 7.76 31.43 -8.03
N SER A 25 6.90 32.01 -7.19
CA SER A 25 6.20 31.24 -6.15
C SER A 25 5.25 30.20 -6.72
N ALA A 26 4.52 30.50 -7.81
CA ALA A 26 3.66 29.52 -8.48
C ALA A 26 4.47 28.38 -9.11
N TYR A 27 5.62 28.68 -9.72
CA TYR A 27 6.53 27.66 -10.25
C TYR A 27 7.09 26.77 -9.14
N THR A 28 7.61 27.38 -8.06
CA THR A 28 8.12 26.64 -6.90
C THR A 28 7.01 25.84 -6.21
N ALA A 29 5.77 26.33 -6.14
CA ALA A 29 4.64 25.61 -5.56
C ALA A 29 4.22 24.41 -6.42
N ASN A 30 4.17 24.56 -7.74
CA ASN A 30 3.84 23.45 -8.64
C ASN A 30 4.93 22.37 -8.61
N LEU A 31 6.20 22.79 -8.60
CA LEU A 31 7.33 21.88 -8.43
C LEU A 31 7.26 21.18 -7.06
N ALA A 32 7.07 21.93 -5.97
CA ALA A 32 6.94 21.35 -4.63
C ALA A 32 5.75 20.38 -4.54
N SER A 33 4.62 20.71 -5.16
CA SER A 33 3.46 19.81 -5.23
C SER A 33 3.82 18.51 -5.94
N PHE A 34 4.51 18.58 -7.08
CA PHE A 34 5.01 17.40 -7.78
C PHE A 34 5.99 16.57 -6.92
N LEU A 35 6.87 17.24 -6.17
CA LEU A 35 7.84 16.57 -5.29
C LEU A 35 7.23 15.98 -4.03
N THR A 36 6.12 16.55 -3.53
CA THR A 36 5.37 16.00 -2.40
C THR A 36 4.50 14.81 -2.80
N ILE A 37 4.21 14.64 -4.10
CA ILE A 37 3.58 13.42 -4.59
C ILE A 37 4.66 12.33 -4.60
N SER A 38 4.66 11.51 -3.55
CA SER A 38 5.45 10.29 -3.50
C SER A 38 4.95 9.31 -4.58
N GLN A 39 5.73 9.08 -5.64
CA GLN A 39 5.45 8.06 -6.68
C GLN A 39 5.75 6.63 -6.21
N THR A 40 5.41 6.31 -4.97
CA THR A 40 5.59 4.98 -4.39
C THR A 40 4.25 4.33 -4.12
N ALA A 41 3.17 4.77 -4.78
CA ALA A 41 1.93 4.01 -4.78
C ALA A 41 2.27 2.54 -5.05
N PRO A 42 1.76 1.60 -4.23
CA PRO A 42 2.09 0.19 -4.41
C PRO A 42 1.77 -0.18 -5.86
N THR A 43 2.72 -0.82 -6.54
CA THR A 43 2.61 -1.21 -7.97
C THR A 43 1.37 -2.08 -8.21
N ILE A 44 0.80 -2.63 -7.14
CA ILE A 44 -0.42 -3.41 -7.07
C ILE A 44 -1.42 -2.67 -6.18
N SER A 45 -2.55 -2.26 -6.74
CA SER A 45 -3.61 -1.58 -5.99
C SER A 45 -4.70 -2.53 -5.51
N SER A 46 -4.88 -3.66 -6.20
CA SER A 46 -5.90 -4.66 -5.89
C SER A 46 -5.52 -6.06 -6.37
N TYR A 47 -6.21 -7.08 -5.85
CA TYR A 47 -6.11 -8.45 -6.37
C TYR A 47 -6.45 -8.54 -7.86
N GLN A 48 -7.39 -7.72 -8.35
CA GLN A 48 -7.77 -7.72 -9.76
C GLN A 48 -6.58 -7.35 -10.66
N ASP A 49 -5.70 -6.46 -10.20
CA ASP A 49 -4.50 -6.08 -10.95
C ASP A 49 -3.59 -7.30 -11.11
N ILE A 50 -3.44 -8.11 -10.06
CA ILE A 50 -2.67 -9.36 -10.10
C ILE A 50 -3.33 -10.36 -11.04
N ALA A 51 -4.63 -10.63 -10.88
CA ALA A 51 -5.36 -11.60 -11.68
C ALA A 51 -5.36 -11.28 -13.18
N THR A 52 -5.46 -9.99 -13.54
CA THR A 52 -5.49 -9.53 -14.94
C THR A 52 -4.08 -9.30 -15.51
N SER A 53 -3.03 -9.42 -14.70
CA SER A 53 -1.66 -9.13 -15.12
C SER A 53 -0.99 -10.21 -15.97
N GLU A 54 -1.65 -11.35 -16.18
CA GLU A 54 -1.14 -12.50 -16.94
C GLU A 54 0.26 -12.95 -16.48
N GLY A 55 0.50 -12.96 -15.16
CA GLY A 55 1.77 -13.41 -14.57
C GLY A 55 2.89 -12.36 -14.59
N LYS A 56 2.58 -11.08 -14.81
CA LYS A 56 3.57 -9.99 -14.69
C LYS A 56 4.09 -9.83 -13.26
N TYR A 57 3.23 -10.06 -12.26
CA TYR A 57 3.59 -9.95 -10.85
C TYR A 57 3.93 -11.32 -10.28
N LYS A 58 5.02 -11.35 -9.52
CA LYS A 58 5.53 -12.55 -8.88
C LYS A 58 4.99 -12.65 -7.45
N LEU A 59 4.39 -13.77 -7.12
CA LEU A 59 3.80 -14.02 -5.81
C LEU A 59 4.62 -15.04 -5.02
N ALA A 60 4.61 -14.93 -3.68
CA ALA A 60 5.05 -16.01 -2.80
C ALA A 60 3.87 -16.52 -1.97
N LEU A 61 3.64 -17.83 -1.98
CA LEU A 61 2.57 -18.47 -1.22
C LEU A 61 3.04 -19.78 -0.56
N PRO A 62 2.48 -20.14 0.60
CA PRO A 62 2.79 -21.40 1.25
C PRO A 62 2.20 -22.58 0.46
N LYS A 63 2.97 -23.67 0.37
CA LYS A 63 2.57 -24.88 -0.36
C LYS A 63 1.54 -25.71 0.41
N GLY A 64 0.57 -26.30 -0.30
CA GLY A 64 -0.39 -27.26 0.25
C GLY A 64 -1.50 -26.63 1.10
N GLN A 65 -1.66 -25.32 1.02
CA GLN A 65 -2.65 -24.55 1.77
C GLN A 65 -3.80 -24.10 0.86
N SER A 66 -4.83 -23.47 1.43
CA SER A 66 -6.06 -23.06 0.73
C SER A 66 -5.79 -22.13 -0.47
N GLN A 67 -4.68 -21.37 -0.43
CA GLN A 67 -4.27 -20.46 -1.49
C GLN A 67 -3.90 -21.21 -2.78
N GLU A 68 -3.35 -22.42 -2.68
CA GLU A 68 -3.03 -23.26 -3.84
C GLU A 68 -4.31 -23.68 -4.58
N SER A 69 -5.27 -24.24 -3.84
CA SER A 69 -6.57 -24.61 -4.42
C SER A 69 -7.34 -23.40 -4.98
N PHE A 70 -7.22 -22.24 -4.34
CA PHE A 70 -7.82 -21.00 -4.83
C PHE A 70 -7.23 -20.57 -6.19
N LEU A 71 -5.91 -20.58 -6.32
CA LEU A 71 -5.27 -20.22 -7.60
C LEU A 71 -5.55 -21.23 -8.71
N GLU A 72 -5.62 -22.52 -8.39
CA GLU A 72 -6.05 -23.55 -9.34
C GLU A 72 -7.48 -23.31 -9.83
N PHE A 73 -8.39 -22.94 -8.92
CA PHE A 73 -9.76 -22.57 -9.29
C PHE A 73 -9.80 -21.34 -10.20
N GLU A 74 -9.08 -20.27 -9.85
CA GLU A 74 -9.03 -19.03 -10.64
C GLU A 74 -8.45 -19.28 -12.05
N LYS A 75 -7.40 -20.10 -12.14
CA LYS A 75 -6.83 -20.52 -13.42
C LYS A 75 -7.80 -21.36 -14.25
N GLY A 76 -8.51 -22.31 -13.62
CA GLY A 76 -9.43 -23.21 -14.31
C GLY A 76 -10.75 -22.53 -14.72
N HIS A 77 -11.25 -21.62 -13.90
CA HIS A 77 -12.56 -20.99 -14.10
C HIS A 77 -12.49 -19.70 -14.93
N TYR A 78 -11.50 -18.85 -14.65
CA TYR A 78 -11.35 -17.54 -15.29
C TYR A 78 -10.18 -17.45 -16.27
N GLY A 79 -9.31 -18.47 -16.32
CA GLY A 79 -8.14 -18.48 -17.20
C GLY A 79 -7.00 -17.59 -16.73
N HIS A 80 -7.01 -17.16 -15.46
CA HIS A 80 -5.96 -16.32 -14.90
C HIS A 80 -4.62 -17.05 -14.82
N VAL A 81 -3.54 -16.32 -15.09
CA VAL A 81 -2.16 -16.83 -15.04
C VAL A 81 -1.43 -16.09 -13.93
N PHE A 82 -0.80 -16.86 -13.05
CA PHE A 82 -0.05 -16.35 -11.90
C PHE A 82 1.39 -16.89 -11.95
N ASP A 83 2.36 -16.03 -11.69
CA ASP A 83 3.74 -16.43 -11.41
C ASP A 83 3.91 -16.55 -9.90
N VAL A 84 4.10 -17.78 -9.40
CA VAL A 84 4.06 -18.09 -7.97
C VAL A 84 5.29 -18.91 -7.59
N ILE A 85 6.01 -18.45 -6.57
CA ILE A 85 6.98 -19.25 -5.83
C ILE A 85 6.25 -19.89 -4.65
N TRP A 86 6.35 -21.22 -4.57
CA TRP A 86 5.87 -21.99 -3.45
C TRP A 86 6.95 -22.08 -2.38
N LEU A 87 6.64 -21.62 -1.17
CA LEU A 87 7.50 -21.71 0.01
C LEU A 87 6.83 -22.60 1.08
N GLU A 88 7.57 -22.94 2.14
CA GLU A 88 7.02 -23.83 3.18
C GLU A 88 6.16 -23.07 4.19
N THR A 89 6.56 -21.84 4.54
CA THR A 89 5.88 -21.03 5.55
C THR A 89 5.44 -19.67 5.01
N TRP A 90 4.41 -19.09 5.63
CA TRP A 90 3.93 -17.77 5.22
C TRP A 90 4.91 -16.66 5.66
N GLU A 91 5.64 -16.87 6.74
CA GLU A 91 6.70 -15.98 7.21
C GLU A 91 7.82 -15.84 6.18
N GLU A 92 8.25 -16.94 5.55
CA GLU A 92 9.21 -16.89 4.44
C GLU A 92 8.66 -16.14 3.22
N CYS A 93 7.36 -16.25 2.95
CA CYS A 93 6.70 -15.49 1.88
C CYS A 93 6.75 -13.99 2.16
N MET A 94 6.48 -13.59 3.40
CA MET A 94 6.55 -12.20 3.84
C MET A 94 7.99 -11.65 3.77
N ASP A 95 8.99 -12.44 4.18
CA ASP A 95 10.39 -12.05 4.06
C ASP A 95 10.82 -11.91 2.60
N ALA A 96 10.31 -12.75 1.70
CA ALA A 96 10.57 -12.63 0.27
C ALA A 96 9.97 -11.34 -0.32
N VAL A 97 8.79 -10.91 0.13
CA VAL A 97 8.20 -9.61 -0.24
C VAL A 97 9.04 -8.46 0.32
N ARG A 98 9.42 -8.55 1.60
CA ARG A 98 10.24 -7.53 2.28
C ARG A 98 11.59 -7.31 1.60
N ASN A 99 12.21 -8.39 1.13
CA ASN A 99 13.48 -8.36 0.41
C ASN A 99 13.33 -7.99 -1.08
N GLY A 100 12.10 -7.77 -1.58
CA GLY A 100 11.83 -7.45 -2.99
C GLY A 100 12.11 -8.60 -3.96
N THR A 101 12.13 -9.85 -3.47
CA THR A 101 12.33 -11.04 -4.32
C THR A 101 11.05 -11.41 -5.07
N VAL A 102 9.91 -11.07 -4.49
CA VAL A 102 8.56 -11.19 -5.06
C VAL A 102 7.82 -9.88 -4.84
N ASP A 103 6.75 -9.66 -5.62
CA ASP A 103 5.98 -8.41 -5.58
C ASP A 103 4.92 -8.41 -4.48
N ALA A 104 4.31 -9.56 -4.20
CA ALA A 104 3.25 -9.67 -3.20
C ALA A 104 3.09 -11.09 -2.61
N THR A 105 2.43 -11.16 -1.46
CA THR A 105 1.86 -12.36 -0.87
C THR A 105 0.46 -12.02 -0.36
N PHE A 106 -0.41 -13.01 -0.18
CA PHE A 106 -1.70 -12.80 0.44
C PHE A 106 -2.02 -13.93 1.42
N GLU A 107 -2.75 -13.57 2.46
CA GLU A 107 -3.23 -14.46 3.51
C GLU A 107 -4.53 -13.85 4.07
N ASP A 108 -5.20 -14.60 4.93
CA ASP A 108 -6.38 -14.13 5.63
C ASP A 108 -6.14 -12.79 6.35
N GLU A 109 -7.07 -11.84 6.15
CA GLU A 109 -7.03 -10.48 6.73
C GLU A 109 -6.60 -10.44 8.21
N PRO A 110 -7.19 -11.22 9.13
CA PRO A 110 -6.82 -11.14 10.55
C PRO A 110 -5.40 -11.64 10.84
N VAL A 111 -4.89 -12.61 10.08
CA VAL A 111 -3.51 -13.12 10.22
C VAL A 111 -2.52 -12.04 9.81
N VAL A 112 -2.78 -11.40 8.66
CA VAL A 112 -1.95 -10.30 8.15
C VAL A 112 -1.96 -9.12 9.12
N GLN A 113 -3.14 -8.71 9.59
CA GLN A 113 -3.27 -7.60 10.54
C GLN A 113 -2.52 -7.88 11.84
N TYR A 114 -2.70 -9.06 12.42
CA TYR A 114 -1.99 -9.44 13.63
C TYR A 114 -0.48 -9.41 13.41
N TYR A 115 0.01 -10.06 12.35
CA TYR A 115 1.44 -10.12 12.04
C TYR A 115 2.07 -8.73 11.88
N LEU A 116 1.41 -7.83 11.14
CA LEU A 116 1.89 -6.46 10.95
C LEU A 116 1.93 -5.67 12.27
N THR A 117 1.05 -5.96 13.22
CA THR A 117 1.07 -5.28 14.53
C THR A 117 2.07 -5.86 15.52
N THR A 118 2.36 -7.16 15.47
CA THR A 118 3.15 -7.83 16.52
C THR A 118 4.58 -8.14 16.13
N THR A 119 4.84 -8.35 14.84
CA THR A 119 6.10 -8.93 14.36
C THR A 119 6.96 -7.93 13.60
N ILE A 120 6.32 -6.94 12.97
CA ILE A 120 7.02 -5.96 12.15
C ILE A 120 7.36 -4.72 12.99
N ASP A 121 8.66 -4.49 13.20
CA ASP A 121 9.18 -3.31 13.93
C ASP A 121 9.04 -2.01 13.12
N ASP A 122 9.19 -2.10 11.78
CA ASP A 122 9.03 -0.97 10.86
C ASP A 122 7.67 -1.06 10.15
N PRO A 123 6.65 -0.29 10.59
CA PRO A 123 5.29 -0.39 10.07
C PRO A 123 5.17 0.00 8.59
N CYS A 124 6.24 0.54 7.98
CA CYS A 124 6.27 0.97 6.59
C CYS A 124 7.06 0.04 5.68
N ALA A 125 7.71 -0.99 6.23
CA ALA A 125 8.42 -1.99 5.43
C ALA A 125 7.46 -2.85 4.58
N LEU A 126 6.23 -3.07 5.06
CA LEU A 126 5.19 -3.83 4.39
C LEU A 126 3.85 -3.11 4.52
N VAL A 127 3.06 -3.11 3.45
CA VAL A 127 1.74 -2.49 3.43
C VAL A 127 0.72 -3.47 2.86
N THR A 128 -0.48 -3.47 3.42
CA THR A 128 -1.62 -4.16 2.82
C THR A 128 -2.19 -3.31 1.68
N VAL A 129 -2.64 -3.98 0.62
CA VAL A 129 -3.18 -3.33 -0.59
C VAL A 129 -4.56 -3.86 -0.90
N GLY A 130 -5.42 -2.97 -1.43
CA GLY A 130 -6.78 -3.32 -1.82
C GLY A 130 -7.71 -3.66 -0.65
N LYS A 131 -8.85 -4.26 -1.01
CA LYS A 131 -9.83 -4.80 -0.07
C LYS A 131 -9.74 -6.33 -0.07
N PRO A 132 -10.22 -7.02 0.98
CA PRO A 132 -10.39 -8.47 0.95
C PRO A 132 -11.16 -8.89 -0.30
N PHE A 133 -10.56 -9.75 -1.12
CA PHE A 133 -11.11 -10.17 -2.42
C PHE A 133 -11.92 -11.46 -2.32
N ASN A 134 -11.67 -12.27 -1.29
CA ASN A 134 -12.40 -13.51 -1.03
C ASN A 134 -12.96 -13.50 0.41
N PRO A 135 -14.16 -12.93 0.63
CA PRO A 135 -14.73 -12.79 1.97
C PRO A 135 -15.29 -14.13 2.47
N VAL A 136 -14.41 -14.98 2.99
CA VAL A 136 -14.76 -16.24 3.67
C VAL A 136 -14.60 -16.06 5.18
N GLY A 137 -15.50 -16.67 5.96
CA GLY A 137 -15.45 -16.61 7.42
C GLY A 137 -14.87 -17.87 8.05
N TYR A 138 -14.22 -17.73 9.21
CA TYR A 138 -13.80 -18.86 10.03
C TYR A 138 -15.00 -19.55 10.69
N GLY A 139 -14.92 -20.89 10.78
CA GLY A 139 -15.93 -21.71 11.42
C GLY A 139 -15.34 -22.94 12.09
N PHE A 140 -16.15 -23.58 12.94
CA PHE A 140 -15.83 -24.89 13.50
C PHE A 140 -16.43 -25.97 12.61
N ALA A 141 -15.61 -26.93 12.21
CA ALA A 141 -16.07 -28.10 11.47
C ALA A 141 -16.45 -29.21 12.46
N PHE A 142 -17.55 -29.88 12.18
CA PHE A 142 -18.05 -31.03 12.92
C PHE A 142 -18.25 -32.20 11.95
N ALA A 143 -18.31 -33.42 12.47
CA ALA A 143 -18.67 -34.59 11.64
C ALA A 143 -20.09 -34.43 11.10
N ASP A 144 -20.32 -34.89 9.87
CA ASP A 144 -21.57 -34.69 9.13
C ASP A 144 -22.81 -35.23 9.89
N ASP A 145 -22.64 -36.31 10.64
CA ASP A 145 -23.68 -36.97 11.43
C ASP A 145 -23.85 -36.39 12.85
N SER A 146 -22.97 -35.47 13.27
CA SER A 146 -23.00 -34.92 14.62
C SER A 146 -23.96 -33.74 14.74
N LEU A 147 -24.79 -33.73 15.80
CA LEU A 147 -25.68 -32.61 16.13
C LEU A 147 -25.02 -31.55 17.02
N ASP A 148 -23.72 -31.70 17.29
CA ASP A 148 -22.95 -30.83 18.18
C ASP A 148 -22.80 -29.41 17.62
N PHE A 149 -22.91 -29.21 16.30
CA PHE A 149 -22.90 -27.86 15.73
C PHE A 149 -24.01 -26.97 16.31
N ILE A 150 -25.17 -27.53 16.69
CA ILE A 150 -26.32 -26.75 17.20
C ILE A 150 -25.99 -25.98 18.49
N PRO A 151 -25.55 -26.63 19.60
CA PRO A 151 -25.18 -25.91 20.82
C PRO A 151 -24.00 -24.95 20.61
N TYR A 152 -23.01 -25.29 19.78
CA TYR A 152 -21.87 -24.42 19.51
C TYR A 152 -22.26 -23.17 18.70
N SER A 153 -23.05 -23.32 17.64
CA SER A 153 -23.57 -22.17 16.88
C SER A 153 -24.40 -21.25 17.77
N ARG A 154 -25.24 -21.81 18.66
CA ARG A 154 -26.00 -20.99 19.62
C ARG A 154 -25.10 -20.26 20.62
N ALA A 155 -24.01 -20.90 21.06
CA ALA A 155 -23.03 -20.25 21.93
C ALA A 155 -22.31 -19.10 21.21
N ILE A 156 -21.93 -19.26 19.95
CA ILE A 156 -21.29 -18.21 19.14
C ILE A 156 -22.22 -17.00 18.99
N VAL A 157 -23.50 -17.23 18.67
CA VAL A 157 -24.49 -16.14 18.59
C VAL A 157 -24.61 -15.39 19.92
N ARG A 158 -24.66 -16.11 21.04
CA ARG A 158 -24.67 -15.48 22.38
C ARG A 158 -23.40 -14.66 22.65
N LEU A 159 -22.22 -15.16 22.26
CA LEU A 159 -20.97 -14.41 22.40
C LEU A 159 -20.96 -13.12 21.56
N GLN A 160 -21.60 -13.15 20.38
CA GLN A 160 -21.77 -12.00 19.52
C GLN A 160 -22.75 -10.98 20.11
N GLU A 161 -23.92 -11.43 20.58
CA GLU A 161 -24.92 -10.58 21.26
C GLU A 161 -24.36 -9.89 22.51
N LEU A 162 -23.52 -10.60 23.27
CA LEU A 162 -22.82 -10.06 24.44
C LEU A 162 -21.64 -9.13 24.09
N GLY A 163 -21.29 -9.00 22.80
CA GLY A 163 -20.15 -8.19 22.34
C GLY A 163 -18.78 -8.74 22.72
N ILE A 164 -18.71 -9.99 23.18
CA ILE A 164 -17.45 -10.64 23.61
C ILE A 164 -16.52 -10.83 22.42
N LEU A 165 -17.05 -11.25 21.26
CA LEU A 165 -16.27 -11.41 20.04
C LEU A 165 -15.64 -10.08 19.59
N THR A 166 -16.41 -8.98 19.66
CA THR A 166 -15.89 -7.64 19.35
C THR A 166 -14.79 -7.21 20.33
N ARG A 167 -14.94 -7.55 21.62
CA ARG A 167 -13.91 -7.26 22.63
C ARG A 167 -12.63 -8.05 22.36
N LEU A 168 -12.75 -9.32 21.98
CA LEU A 168 -11.62 -10.15 21.59
C LEU A 168 -10.93 -9.58 20.35
N ALA A 169 -11.68 -9.28 19.28
CA ALA A 169 -11.11 -8.68 18.07
C ALA A 169 -10.34 -7.39 18.37
N ARG A 170 -10.89 -6.52 19.24
CA ARG A 170 -10.20 -5.30 19.69
C ARG A 170 -8.93 -5.60 20.48
N ASN A 171 -8.96 -6.58 21.38
CA ASN A 171 -7.82 -6.95 22.21
C ASN A 171 -6.63 -7.47 21.39
N TYR A 172 -6.91 -8.12 20.26
CA TYR A 172 -5.90 -8.61 19.32
C TYR A 172 -5.63 -7.64 18.15
N SER A 173 -6.22 -6.44 18.15
CA SER A 173 -6.06 -5.45 17.07
C SER A 173 -6.42 -6.01 15.68
N ILE A 174 -7.53 -6.76 15.59
CA ILE A 174 -8.01 -7.41 14.37
C ILE A 174 -9.37 -6.81 13.95
N GLY A 175 -9.63 -6.81 12.63
CA GLY A 175 -10.87 -6.34 12.00
C GLY A 175 -10.84 -4.82 11.73
N PRO A 176 -11.98 -4.12 11.82
CA PRO A 176 -12.07 -2.68 11.55
C PRO A 176 -11.17 -1.80 12.43
N ASN A 177 -10.61 -2.36 13.51
CA ASN A 177 -9.68 -1.69 14.42
C ASN A 177 -8.22 -2.12 14.22
N GLY A 178 -7.96 -2.99 13.24
CA GLY A 178 -6.60 -3.38 12.86
C GLY A 178 -5.85 -2.25 12.19
N PRO A 179 -4.54 -2.42 11.95
CA PRO A 179 -3.72 -1.41 11.29
C PRO A 179 -4.33 -1.13 9.91
N ALA A 180 -4.72 0.13 9.69
CA ALA A 180 -5.23 0.55 8.40
C ALA A 180 -4.09 0.50 7.37
N PRO A 181 -4.36 0.07 6.11
CA PRO A 181 -3.36 0.01 5.06
C PRO A 181 -2.63 1.35 4.92
N GLY A 182 -1.33 1.36 5.23
CA GLY A 182 -0.43 2.51 5.06
C GLY A 182 -0.78 3.77 5.86
N ALA A 183 -1.67 3.72 6.86
CA ALA A 183 -2.09 4.91 7.60
C ALA A 183 -0.95 5.42 8.51
N GLY A 184 -0.20 6.41 8.02
CA GLY A 184 0.96 6.99 8.70
C GLY A 184 2.30 6.66 8.04
N CYS A 185 2.31 5.74 7.08
CA CYS A 185 3.44 5.54 6.21
C CYS A 185 3.35 6.56 5.08
N SER A 186 3.92 7.75 5.33
CA SER A 186 4.43 8.55 4.23
C SER A 186 5.45 7.67 3.54
N GLN A 187 5.10 7.14 2.39
CA GLN A 187 5.95 6.34 1.53
C GLN A 187 6.96 7.27 0.86
N GLY A 188 7.62 8.09 1.67
CA GLY A 188 8.71 8.96 1.31
C GLY A 188 9.93 8.08 1.15
N ASN A 189 10.15 7.60 -0.06
CA ASN A 189 11.51 7.76 -0.53
C ASN A 189 11.79 9.26 -0.33
N SER A 190 12.77 9.58 0.52
CA SER A 190 13.35 10.91 0.47
C SER A 190 13.90 10.98 -0.94
N GLN A 191 13.13 11.53 -1.89
CA GLN A 191 13.53 11.68 -3.30
C GLN A 191 14.76 12.58 -3.25
N SER A 192 15.89 11.94 -3.07
CA SER A 192 17.17 12.57 -2.90
C SER A 192 17.53 12.96 -4.31
N PHE A 193 17.56 14.26 -4.57
CA PHE A 193 17.99 14.75 -5.86
C PHE A 193 19.44 14.34 -6.07
N TYR A 194 19.65 13.49 -7.04
CA TYR A 194 20.97 13.25 -7.57
C TYR A 194 21.27 14.33 -8.62
N ILE A 195 22.56 14.68 -8.72
CA ILE A 195 23.03 15.75 -9.62
C ILE A 195 22.80 15.40 -11.09
N ASP A 196 22.65 14.11 -11.40
CA ASP A 196 22.38 13.60 -12.74
C ASP A 196 21.01 14.05 -13.26
N GLU A 197 19.98 14.12 -12.43
CA GLU A 197 18.65 14.62 -12.81
C GLU A 197 18.63 16.12 -13.18
N MET A 198 19.70 16.86 -12.82
CA MET A 198 19.83 18.31 -13.10
C MET A 198 20.72 18.64 -14.31
N TRP A 199 21.12 17.64 -15.11
CA TRP A 199 22.04 17.81 -16.23
C TRP A 199 21.60 18.89 -17.23
N GLY A 200 20.30 19.00 -17.53
CA GLY A 200 19.77 20.01 -18.46
C GLY A 200 19.97 21.45 -17.97
N LEU A 201 19.89 21.67 -16.65
CA LEU A 201 20.12 22.97 -16.04
C LEU A 201 21.62 23.31 -16.03
N MET A 202 22.48 22.30 -15.81
CA MET A 202 23.93 22.45 -15.87
C MET A 202 24.43 22.80 -17.28
N ILE A 203 23.84 22.20 -18.32
CA ILE A 203 24.16 22.56 -19.72
C ILE A 203 23.75 24.00 -20.02
N LEU A 204 22.55 24.42 -19.60
CA LEU A 204 22.09 25.80 -19.81
C LEU A 204 23.01 26.82 -19.14
N VAL A 205 23.39 26.59 -17.89
CA VAL A 205 24.33 27.48 -17.17
C VAL A 205 25.72 27.44 -17.81
N GLY A 206 26.18 26.27 -18.24
CA GLY A 206 27.48 26.10 -18.89
C GLY A 206 27.57 26.63 -20.32
N CYS A 207 26.47 26.74 -21.05
CA CYS A 207 26.43 27.34 -22.40
C CYS A 207 26.23 28.87 -22.38
N ILE A 208 25.78 29.43 -21.25
CA ILE A 208 25.59 30.87 -21.07
C ILE A 208 26.85 31.53 -20.47
N ALA A 209 27.74 30.75 -19.85
CA ALA A 209 29.07 31.17 -19.37
C ALA A 209 30.13 31.07 -20.48
#